data_AF-A0A517I4J0-F1
#
_entry.id   AF-A0A517I4J0-F1
#
_cell.length_a   1.000
_cell.length_b   1.000
_cell.length_c   1.000
_cell.angle_alpha   90.00
_cell.angle_beta   90.00
_cell.angle_gamma   90.00
#
_symmetry.space_group_name_H-M   'P 1'
#
loop_
_entity.id
_entity.type
_entity.pdbx_description
1 polymer ?
#
loop_
_entity_poly.entity_id
_entity_poly.type
_entity_poly.pdbx_seq_one_letter_code
_entity_poly.pdbx_strand_id
1 'polypeptide(L)'
;MKSLLKMMIGLAFAFWFFILWACKSLLSSDIPVTISSWDTILFSFSYLVSTVVALIYVRFTPNGKIHIFLSIPTLLWGLSAAQVFTHQYHSYDTLMSVIGLIGSGAIMLFSILMQHN
;
A
#
# COMPACT_ATOMS: atom_id res chain seq x y z
N MET A 1 -13.09 21.62 -1.16
CA MET A 1 -12.17 21.25 -2.27
C MET A 1 -12.98 20.97 -3.52
N LYS A 2 -12.55 21.48 -4.68
CA LYS A 2 -13.17 21.14 -5.98
C LYS A 2 -13.06 19.63 -6.22
N SER A 3 -14.07 19.01 -6.83
CA SER A 3 -14.13 17.55 -7.07
C SER A 3 -12.88 17.03 -7.79
N LEU A 4 -12.38 17.76 -8.79
CA LEU A 4 -11.15 17.46 -9.52
C LEU A 4 -9.92 17.31 -8.62
N LEU A 5 -9.78 18.18 -7.61
CA LEU A 5 -8.63 18.14 -6.70
C LEU A 5 -8.64 16.87 -5.84
N LYS A 6 -9.82 16.44 -5.38
CA LYS A 6 -9.97 15.17 -4.64
C LYS A 6 -9.57 13.98 -5.51
N MET A 7 -9.98 14.00 -6.79
CA MET A 7 -9.63 12.96 -7.75
C MET A 7 -8.11 12.90 -8.02
N MET A 8 -7.47 14.05 -8.24
CA MET A 8 -6.03 14.11 -8.47
C MET A 8 -5.23 13.60 -7.26
N ILE A 9 -5.67 13.95 -6.04
CA ILE A 9 -5.01 13.45 -4.82
C ILE A 9 -5.23 11.94 -4.67
N GLY A 10 -6.43 11.44 -4.95
CA GLY A 10 -6.69 9.99 -4.94
C GLY A 10 -5.81 9.22 -5.92
N LEU A 11 -5.64 9.76 -7.13
CA LEU A 11 -4.73 9.20 -8.14
C LEU A 11 -3.27 9.25 -7.68
N ALA A 12 -2.83 10.36 -7.07
CA ALA A 12 -1.48 10.50 -6.55
C ALA A 12 -1.19 9.48 -5.45
N PHE A 13 -2.14 9.23 -4.54
CA PHE A 13 -2.02 8.16 -3.56
C PHE A 13 -1.92 6.79 -4.23
N ALA A 14 -2.81 6.46 -5.16
CA ALA A 14 -2.77 5.17 -5.84
C ALA A 14 -1.43 4.95 -6.57
N PHE A 15 -0.94 5.98 -7.26
CA PHE A 15 0.36 5.94 -7.92
C PHE A 15 1.51 5.76 -6.94
N TRP A 16 1.48 6.45 -5.79
CA TRP A 16 2.47 6.30 -4.73
C TRP A 16 2.50 4.87 -4.15
N PHE A 17 1.33 4.30 -3.83
CA PHE A 17 1.23 2.93 -3.33
C PHE A 17 1.63 1.88 -4.39
N PHE A 18 1.40 2.19 -5.67
CA PHE A 18 1.93 1.39 -6.77
C PHE A 18 3.46 1.43 -6.85
N ILE A 19 4.08 2.61 -6.70
CA ILE A 19 5.54 2.75 -6.64
C ILE A 19 6.09 1.93 -5.47
N LEU A 20 5.50 2.03 -4.27
CA LEU A 20 5.94 1.24 -3.12
C LEU A 20 5.86 -0.27 -3.40
N TRP A 21 4.78 -0.72 -4.05
CA TRP A 21 4.65 -2.11 -4.46
C TRP A 21 5.72 -2.54 -5.48
N ALA A 22 6.00 -1.69 -6.47
CA ALA A 22 7.06 -1.94 -7.45
C ALA A 22 8.44 -1.98 -6.79
N CYS A 23 8.75 -1.05 -5.88
CA CYS A 23 9.99 -1.06 -5.10
C CYS A 23 10.18 -2.35 -4.32
N LYS A 24 9.14 -2.82 -3.62
CA LYS A 24 9.15 -4.12 -2.95
C LYS A 24 9.45 -5.24 -3.95
N SER A 25 8.74 -5.27 -5.07
CA SER A 25 8.89 -6.32 -6.08
C SER A 25 10.30 -6.36 -6.69
N LEU A 26 10.98 -5.21 -6.79
CA LEU A 26 12.38 -5.13 -7.20
C LEU A 26 13.32 -5.63 -6.11
N LEU A 27 13.10 -5.23 -4.84
CA LEU A 27 13.87 -5.71 -3.69
C LEU A 27 13.77 -7.22 -3.51
N SER A 28 12.61 -7.80 -3.83
CA SER A 28 12.33 -9.23 -3.69
C SER A 28 12.56 -10.03 -4.99
N SER A 29 13.10 -9.42 -6.04
CA SER A 29 13.36 -10.15 -7.30
C SER A 29 14.52 -11.14 -7.10
N ASP A 30 14.34 -12.39 -7.56
CA ASP A 30 15.24 -13.56 -7.37
C ASP A 30 16.67 -13.43 -7.98
N ILE A 31 17.13 -12.21 -8.26
CA ILE A 31 18.54 -11.90 -8.55
C ILE A 31 19.24 -11.83 -7.17
N PRO A 32 20.47 -12.35 -6.96
CA PRO A 32 20.99 -12.69 -5.63
C PRO A 32 21.39 -11.44 -4.83
N VAL A 33 20.38 -10.67 -4.42
CA VAL A 33 20.46 -9.58 -3.47
C VAL A 33 19.79 -10.12 -2.23
N THR A 34 20.61 -10.56 -1.28
CA THR A 34 20.14 -10.81 0.08
C THR A 34 19.45 -9.54 0.55
N ILE A 35 18.12 -9.55 0.67
CA ILE A 35 17.35 -8.39 1.13
C ILE A 35 17.99 -7.91 2.43
N SER A 36 18.49 -6.68 2.45
CA SER A 36 19.11 -6.13 3.64
C SER A 36 18.05 -5.88 4.71
N SER A 37 18.40 -6.11 5.97
CA SER A 37 17.55 -5.74 7.10
C SER A 37 17.27 -4.23 7.09
N TRP A 38 18.24 -3.40 6.70
CA TRP A 38 18.08 -1.96 6.58
C TRP A 38 17.07 -1.56 5.50
N ASP A 39 17.12 -2.21 4.33
CA ASP A 39 16.16 -1.94 3.24
C ASP A 39 14.73 -2.31 3.67
N THR A 40 14.60 -3.42 4.39
CA THR A 40 13.32 -3.87 4.95
C THR A 40 12.76 -2.88 5.96
N ILE A 41 13.60 -2.37 6.88
CA ILE A 41 13.20 -1.39 7.89
C ILE A 41 12.79 -0.08 7.22
N LEU A 42 13.60 0.43 6.28
CA LEU A 42 13.34 1.69 5.59
C LEU A 42 12.06 1.62 4.76
N PHE A 43 11.86 0.50 4.05
CA PHE A 43 10.64 0.24 3.30
C PHE A 43 9.43 0.21 4.22
N SER A 44 9.47 -0.61 5.28
CA SER A 44 8.35 -0.80 6.20
C SER A 44 7.98 0.50 6.89
N PHE A 45 8.96 1.29 7.33
CA PHE A 45 8.72 2.59 7.94
C PHE A 45 8.08 3.57 6.95
N SER A 46 8.63 3.68 5.73
CA SER A 46 8.07 4.52 4.66
C SER A 46 6.63 4.14 4.32
N TYR A 47 6.34 2.84 4.27
CA TYR A 47 5.00 2.32 4.00
C TYR A 47 4.01 2.65 5.12
N LEU A 48 4.42 2.49 6.38
CA LEU A 48 3.60 2.84 7.55
C LEU A 48 3.29 4.33 7.59
N VAL A 49 4.29 5.20 7.38
CA VAL A 49 4.07 6.66 7.30
C VAL A 49 3.08 6.99 6.17
N SER A 50 3.27 6.40 4.99
CA SER A 50 2.37 6.61 3.85
C SER A 50 0.94 6.16 4.16
N THR A 51 0.79 5.05 4.89
CA THR A 51 -0.50 4.53 5.34
C THR A 51 -1.19 5.49 6.30
N VAL A 52 -0.47 5.99 7.32
CA VAL A 52 -1.00 6.96 8.28
C VAL A 52 -1.44 8.24 7.58
N VAL A 53 -0.65 8.78 6.65
CA VAL A 53 -1.00 9.97 5.88
C VAL A 53 -2.27 9.75 5.05
N ALA A 54 -2.39 8.59 4.39
CA ALA A 54 -3.59 8.25 3.63
C ALA A 54 -4.84 8.12 4.51
N LEU A 55 -4.72 7.50 5.70
CA LEU A 55 -5.82 7.39 6.66
C LEU A 55 -6.26 8.77 7.18
N ILE A 56 -5.31 9.65 7.50
CA ILE A 56 -5.59 11.05 7.88
C ILE A 56 -6.33 11.75 6.75
N TYR A 57 -5.87 11.61 5.50
CA TYR A 57 -6.54 12.21 4.34
C TYR A 57 -7.99 11.73 4.19
N VAL A 58 -8.22 10.42 4.30
CA VAL A 58 -9.57 9.82 4.27
C VAL A 58 -10.45 10.42 5.35
N ARG A 59 -9.94 10.56 6.59
CA ARG A 59 -10.69 11.11 7.72
C ARG A 59 -11.17 12.54 7.47
N PHE A 60 -10.31 13.39 6.88
CA PHE A 60 -10.62 14.80 6.63
C PHE A 60 -11.30 15.07 5.28
N THR A 61 -11.35 14.07 4.40
CA THR A 61 -11.97 14.19 3.07
C THR A 61 -13.09 13.15 2.87
N PRO A 62 -14.19 13.22 3.66
CA PRO A 62 -15.34 12.36 3.44
C PRO A 62 -15.86 12.54 2.01
N ASN A 63 -16.31 11.43 1.41
CA ASN A 63 -16.70 11.33 0.00
C ASN A 63 -15.58 11.55 -1.05
N GLY A 64 -14.31 11.42 -0.67
CA GLY A 64 -13.18 11.49 -1.61
C GLY A 64 -13.06 10.31 -2.58
N LYS A 65 -13.78 9.21 -2.33
CA LYS A 65 -13.79 7.97 -3.11
C LYS A 65 -12.38 7.39 -3.43
N ILE A 66 -11.42 7.65 -2.55
CA ILE A 66 -10.03 7.21 -2.74
C ILE A 66 -9.88 5.69 -2.78
N HIS A 67 -10.77 4.93 -2.12
CA HIS A 67 -10.83 3.47 -2.23
C HIS A 67 -10.93 2.96 -3.68
N ILE A 68 -11.58 3.70 -4.59
CA ILE A 68 -11.67 3.31 -6.00
C ILE A 68 -10.28 3.24 -6.61
N PHE A 69 -9.45 4.25 -6.38
CA PHE A 69 -8.10 4.33 -6.91
C PHE A 69 -7.13 3.37 -6.20
N LEU A 70 -7.31 3.17 -4.89
CA LEU A 70 -6.48 2.27 -4.10
C LEU A 70 -6.80 0.77 -4.28
N SER A 71 -7.92 0.44 -4.95
CA SER A 71 -8.31 -0.95 -5.21
C SER A 71 -7.21 -1.72 -5.96
N ILE A 72 -6.61 -1.12 -6.99
CA ILE A 72 -5.54 -1.75 -7.79
C ILE A 72 -4.29 -2.03 -6.93
N PRO A 73 -3.68 -1.03 -6.25
CA PRO A 73 -2.57 -1.30 -5.33
C PRO A 73 -2.90 -2.35 -4.28
N THR A 74 -4.11 -2.33 -3.71
CA THR A 74 -4.54 -3.30 -2.69
C THR A 74 -4.58 -4.73 -3.23
N LEU A 75 -5.08 -4.93 -4.46
CA LEU A 75 -5.07 -6.22 -5.13
C LEU A 75 -3.64 -6.71 -5.41
N LEU A 76 -2.75 -5.82 -5.85
CA LEU A 76 -1.34 -6.16 -6.06
C LEU A 76 -0.66 -6.61 -4.76
N TRP A 77 -0.92 -5.93 -3.65
CA TRP A 77 -0.46 -6.35 -2.32
C TRP A 77 -1.04 -7.70 -1.90
N GLY A 78 -2.31 -7.96 -2.19
CA GLY A 78 -2.95 -9.25 -1.96
C GLY A 78 -2.31 -10.39 -2.74
N LEU A 79 -2.00 -10.16 -4.02
CA LEU A 79 -1.28 -11.13 -4.85
C LEU A 79 0.14 -11.39 -4.33
N SER A 80 0.87 -10.35 -3.95
CA SER A 80 2.21 -10.51 -3.36
C SER A 80 2.16 -11.28 -2.03
N ALA A 81 1.19 -10.99 -1.17
CA ALA A 81 0.99 -11.74 0.08
C ALA A 81 0.65 -13.23 -0.19
N ALA A 82 -0.20 -13.51 -1.17
CA ALA A 82 -0.51 -14.89 -1.55
C ALA A 82 0.73 -15.63 -2.09
N GLN A 83 1.55 -14.96 -2.90
CA GLN A 83 2.76 -15.53 -3.47
C GLN A 83 3.79 -15.91 -2.39
N VAL A 84 4.05 -15.01 -1.42
CA VAL A 84 5.02 -15.29 -0.34
C VAL A 84 4.58 -16.45 0.55
N PHE A 85 3.28 -16.59 0.83
CA PHE A 85 2.77 -17.71 1.60
C PHE A 85 2.80 -19.03 0.82
N THR A 86 2.59 -18.98 -0.50
CA THR A 86 2.58 -20.17 -1.36
C THR A 86 4.00 -20.70 -1.61
N HIS A 87 4.96 -19.81 -1.86
CA HIS A 87 6.32 -20.18 -2.28
C HIS A 87 7.34 -20.13 -1.12
N GLN A 88 6.90 -19.83 0.11
CA GLN A 88 7.76 -19.72 1.30
C GLN A 88 8.98 -18.81 1.05
N TYR A 89 8.75 -17.64 0.46
CA TYR A 89 9.79 -16.65 0.20
C TYR A 89 10.44 -16.13 1.50
N HIS A 90 11.59 -15.48 1.37
CA HIS A 90 12.38 -14.95 2.48
C HIS A 90 11.50 -14.17 3.49
N SER A 91 11.80 -14.30 4.79
CA SER A 91 10.98 -13.72 5.87
C SER A 91 10.78 -12.21 5.73
N TYR A 92 11.77 -11.49 5.21
CA TYR A 92 11.66 -10.05 4.94
C TYR A 92 10.68 -9.72 3.82
N ASP A 93 10.63 -10.54 2.77
CA ASP A 93 9.65 -10.35 1.70
C ASP A 93 8.22 -10.65 2.19
N THR A 94 8.10 -11.69 3.03
CA THR A 94 6.86 -12.02 3.71
C THR A 94 6.38 -10.85 4.57
N LEU A 95 7.26 -10.29 5.41
CA LEU A 95 6.96 -9.14 6.28
C LEU A 95 6.47 -7.93 5.46
N MET A 96 7.22 -7.53 4.42
CA MET A 96 6.86 -6.38 3.59
C MET A 96 5.52 -6.60 2.85
N SER A 97 5.28 -7.81 2.35
CA SER A 97 4.02 -8.16 1.67
C SER A 97 2.82 -8.10 2.60
N VAL A 98 2.95 -8.61 3.83
CA VAL A 98 1.89 -8.62 4.84
C VAL A 98 1.59 -7.21 5.34
N ILE A 99 2.61 -6.41 5.65
CA ILE A 99 2.44 -4.99 6.01
C ILE A 99 1.75 -4.23 4.88
N GLY A 100 2.16 -4.50 3.63
CA GLY A 100 1.54 -3.92 2.44
C GLY A 100 0.05 -4.25 2.32
N LEU A 101 -0.32 -5.52 2.49
CA LEU A 101 -1.72 -5.95 2.46
C LEU A 101 -2.54 -5.32 3.59
N ILE A 102 -2.03 -5.34 4.82
CA ILE A 102 -2.74 -4.80 5.98
C ILE A 102 -2.95 -3.29 5.83
N GLY A 103 -1.91 -2.53 5.45
CA GLY A 103 -2.01 -1.08 5.32
C GLY A 103 -2.93 -0.67 4.18
N SER A 104 -2.78 -1.25 2.98
CA SER A 104 -3.66 -0.95 1.85
C SER A 104 -5.12 -1.36 2.13
N GLY A 105 -5.33 -2.53 2.71
CA GLY A 105 -6.64 -3.00 3.15
C GLY A 105 -7.28 -2.08 4.20
N ALA A 106 -6.51 -1.62 5.19
CA ALA A 106 -6.99 -0.70 6.22
C ALA A 106 -7.46 0.64 5.61
N ILE A 107 -6.68 1.22 4.69
CA ILE A 107 -7.08 2.48 4.01
C ILE A 107 -8.35 2.26 3.19
N MET A 108 -8.44 1.14 2.46
CA MET A 108 -9.60 0.84 1.63
C MET A 108 -10.86 0.68 2.47
N LEU A 109 -10.82 -0.15 3.51
CA LEU A 109 -11.94 -0.35 4.44
C LEU A 109 -12.35 0.95 5.12
N PHE A 110 -11.39 1.71 5.63
CA PHE A 110 -11.66 2.98 6.30
C PHE A 110 -12.27 4.01 5.34
N SER A 111 -11.82 4.05 4.08
CA SER A 111 -12.40 4.93 3.06
C SER A 111 -13.81 4.54 2.67
N ILE A 112 -14.17 3.25 2.67
CA ILE A 112 -15.54 2.80 2.43
C ILE A 112 -16.44 3.22 3.60
N LEU A 113 -15.99 2.99 4.84
CA LEU A 113 -16.74 3.37 6.05
C LEU A 113 -17.01 4.88 6.11
N MET A 114 -16.01 5.72 5.78
CA MET A 114 -16.16 7.18 5.77
C MET A 114 -16.99 7.74 4.61
N GLN A 115 -17.42 6.90 3.66
CA GLN A 115 -18.38 7.32 2.62
C GLN A 115 -19.83 7.14 3.07
N HIS A 116 -20.08 6.23 4.02
CA HIS A 116 -21.43 5.92 4.51
C HIS A 116 -21.83 6.73 5.75
N ASN A 117 -20.87 7.40 6.39
CA ASN A 117 -21.07 8.33 7.52
C ASN A 117 -21.14 9.78 7.03
#